data_AF-A0A1Y4RTB4-F1
#
_entry.id   AF-A0A1Y4RTB4-F1
#
_cell.length_a   1.000
_cell.length_b   1.000
_cell.length_c   1.000
_cell.angle_alpha   90.00
_cell.angle_beta   90.00
_cell.angle_gamma   90.00
#
_symmetry.space_group_name_H-M   'P 1'
#
loop_
_entity.id
_entity.type
_entity.pdbx_description
1 polymer ?
#
loop_
_entity_poly.entity_id
_entity_poly.type
_entity_poly.pdbx_seq_one_letter_code
_entity_poly.pdbx_strand_id
1 'polypeptide(L)' 'MTMGEWMITLLIMLIPCANIIMAFVWAFSSTEKKSKSNFFKAYLIFMAIVIVLSILAVIVVGVFTASVVSSSYYYG' A
#
# COMPACT_ATOMS: atom_id res chain seq x y z
N MET A 1 8.03 -6.74 21.69
CA MET A 1 8.15 -5.35 21.20
C MET A 1 7.68 -4.45 22.32
N THR A 2 8.44 -3.40 22.67
CA THR A 2 7.99 -2.35 23.61
C THR A 2 7.29 -1.22 22.85
N MET A 3 6.57 -0.35 23.55
CA MET A 3 5.89 0.79 22.92
C MET A 3 6.90 1.74 22.25
N GLY A 4 8.07 1.97 22.86
CA GLY A 4 9.12 2.81 22.27
C GLY A 4 9.68 2.25 20.96
N GLU A 5 9.83 0.93 20.83
CA GLU A 5 10.26 0.30 19.57
C GLU A 5 9.23 0.48 18.46
N TRP A 6 7.93 0.48 18.79
CA TRP A 6 6.86 0.79 17.84
C TRP A 6 6.86 2.25 17.43
N MET A 7 7.10 3.17 18.35
CA MET A 7 7.21 4.61 18.03
C MET A 7 8.32 4.86 16.99
N ILE A 8 9.50 4.28 17.18
CA ILE A 8 10.61 4.41 16.22
C ILE A 8 10.25 3.77 14.87
N THR A 9 9.60 2.61 14.90
CA THR A 9 9.14 1.91 13.69
C THR A 9 8.17 2.80 12.89
N LEU A 10 7.18 3.42 13.56
CA LEU A 10 6.22 4.31 12.93
C LEU A 10 6.87 5.60 12.40
N LEU A 11 7.85 6.16 13.11
CA LEU A 11 8.62 7.32 12.64
C LEU A 11 9.38 7.03 11.34
N ILE A 12 9.99 5.85 11.21
CA ILE A 12 10.64 5.42 9.97
C ILE A 12 9.62 5.24 8.84
N MET A 13 8.42 4.73 9.15
CA MET A 13 7.35 4.56 8.17
C MET A 13 6.80 5.89 7.63
N LEU A 14 7.03 7.03 8.30
CA LEU A 14 6.64 8.34 7.76
C LEU A 14 7.50 8.77 6.56
N ILE A 15 8.72 8.24 6.43
CA ILE A 15 9.61 8.54 5.31
C ILE A 15 9.19 7.66 4.13
N PRO A 16 8.65 8.21 3.02
CA PRO A 16 7.98 7.40 2.00
C PRO A 16 8.86 6.31 1.37
N CYS A 17 10.10 6.68 1.00
CA CYS A 17 11.04 5.76 0.36
C CYS A 17 11.62 4.75 1.35
N ALA A 18 11.92 5.18 2.58
CA ALA A 18 12.47 4.29 3.60
C ALA A 18 11.40 3.33 4.14
N ASN A 19 10.13 3.73 4.21
CA ASN A 19 9.02 2.89 4.65
C ASN A 19 8.96 1.60 3.85
N ILE A 20 8.96 1.70 2.52
CA ILE A 20 8.86 0.51 1.65
C ILE A 20 10.09 -0.39 1.83
N ILE A 21 11.30 0.17 1.74
CA ILE A 21 12.54 -0.63 1.88
C ILE A 21 12.59 -1.30 3.26
N MET A 22 12.32 -0.56 4.33
CA MET A 22 12.35 -1.07 5.69
C MET A 22 11.24 -2.09 5.95
N ALA A 23 10.07 -1.97 5.31
CA ALA A 23 9.02 -2.98 5.37
C ALA A 23 9.51 -4.32 4.81
N PHE A 24 10.25 -4.34 3.68
CA PHE A 24 10.89 -5.56 3.17
C PHE A 24 11.98 -6.08 4.12
N VAL A 25 12.87 -5.20 4.60
CA VAL A 25 13.94 -5.57 5.53
C VAL A 25 13.37 -6.23 6.79
N TRP A 26 12.33 -5.65 7.41
CA TRP A 26 11.72 -6.21 8.61
C TRP A 26 10.83 -7.42 8.33
N ALA A 27 10.11 -7.46 7.20
CA ALA A 27 9.29 -8.61 6.82
C ALA A 27 10.13 -9.86 6.60
N PHE A 28 11.36 -9.74 6.10
CA PHE A 28 12.23 -10.87 5.76
C PHE A 28 13.46 -11.01 6.67
N SER A 29 13.57 -10.20 7.72
CA SER A 29 14.64 -10.33 8.71
C SER A 29 14.52 -11.62 9.52
N SER A 30 15.65 -12.31 9.71
CA SER A 30 15.81 -13.45 10.61
C SER A 30 16.25 -13.06 12.02
N THR A 31 16.71 -11.81 12.20
CA THR A 31 17.22 -11.27 13.46
C THR A 31 16.18 -10.50 14.26
N GLU A 32 15.11 -10.02 13.61
CA GLU A 32 14.05 -9.26 14.27
C GLU A 32 13.01 -10.13 14.99
N LYS A 33 12.28 -9.53 15.93
CA LYS A 33 11.24 -10.24 16.69
C LYS A 33 10.16 -10.77 15.72
N LYS A 34 9.79 -12.05 15.86
CA LYS A 34 8.79 -12.71 15.00
C LYS A 34 7.50 -11.91 14.84
N SER A 35 7.00 -11.29 15.90
CA SER A 35 5.77 -10.48 15.84
C SER A 35 5.90 -9.24 14.95
N LYS A 36 7.07 -8.57 14.96
CA LYS A 36 7.37 -7.43 14.10
C LYS A 36 7.50 -7.88 12.64
N SER A 37 8.25 -8.94 12.38
CA SER A 37 8.38 -9.51 11.04
C SER A 37 7.03 -9.93 10.46
N ASN A 38 6.18 -10.61 11.26
CA ASN A 38 4.85 -11.03 10.80
C ASN A 38 3.91 -9.85 10.51
N PHE A 39 4.00 -8.77 11.30
CA PHE A 39 3.27 -7.53 11.01
C PHE A 39 3.66 -6.96 9.65
N PHE A 40 4.96 -6.87 9.34
CA PHE A 40 5.42 -6.34 8.06
C PHE A 40 5.10 -7.26 6.87
N LYS A 41 5.10 -8.59 7.06
CA LYS A 41 4.57 -9.51 6.05
C LYS A 41 3.10 -9.24 5.75
N ALA A 42 2.27 -9.07 6.78
CA ALA A 42 0.86 -8.71 6.61
C ALA A 42 0.70 -7.34 5.93
N TYR A 43 1.47 -6.33 6.35
CA TYR A 43 1.49 -5.00 5.73
C TYR A 43 1.76 -5.07 4.23
N LEU A 44 2.77 -5.85 3.80
CA LEU A 44 3.09 -6.02 2.38
C LEU A 44 1.96 -6.71 1.60
N ILE A 45 1.29 -7.70 2.19
CA ILE A 45 0.12 -8.36 1.58
C ILE A 45 -1.02 -7.36 1.42
N PHE A 46 -1.33 -6.57 2.46
CA PHE A 46 -2.35 -5.53 2.39
C PHE A 46 -2.01 -4.46 1.35
N MET A 47 -0.75 -4.03 1.26
CA MET A 47 -0.29 -3.10 0.23
C MET A 47 -0.53 -3.67 -1.18
N ALA A 48 -0.19 -4.94 -1.41
CA ALA A 48 -0.43 -5.59 -2.70
C ALA A 48 -1.93 -5.65 -3.04
N ILE A 49 -2.79 -5.99 -2.06
CA ILE A 49 -4.25 -6.01 -2.23
C ILE A 49 -4.76 -4.61 -2.59
N VAL A 50 -4.34 -3.58 -1.86
CA VAL A 50 -4.75 -2.19 -2.12
C VAL A 50 -4.32 -1.76 -3.52
N ILE A 51 -3.10 -2.08 -3.96
CA ILE A 51 -2.63 -1.75 -5.32
C ILE A 51 -3.53 -2.39 -6.37
N VAL A 52 -3.85 -3.69 -6.25
CA VAL A 52 -4.74 -4.39 -7.18
C VAL A 52 -6.13 -3.75 -7.20
N LEU A 53 -6.72 -3.49 -6.04
CA LEU A 53 -8.03 -2.84 -5.94
C LEU A 53 -8.01 -1.42 -6.54
N SER A 54 -6.92 -0.68 -6.34
CA SER A 54 -6.76 0.68 -6.90
C SER A 54 -6.72 0.65 -8.42
N ILE A 55 -5.98 -0.30 -9.02
CA ILE A 55 -5.92 -0.48 -10.46
C ILE A 55 -7.31 -0.82 -11.01
N LEU A 56 -8.03 -1.74 -10.37
CA LEU A 56 -9.39 -2.10 -10.78
C LEU A 56 -10.34 -0.89 -10.69
N ALA A 57 -10.25 -0.10 -9.62
CA ALA A 57 -11.05 1.11 -9.45
C ALA A 57 -10.77 2.14 -10.55
N VAL A 58 -9.49 2.37 -10.89
CA VAL A 58 -9.10 3.29 -11.97
C VAL A 58 -9.63 2.82 -13.32
N ILE A 59 -9.60 1.51 -13.61
CA ILE A 59 -10.17 0.96 -14.85
C ILE A 59 -11.68 1.21 -14.90
N VAL A 60 -12.41 0.88 -13.83
CA VAL A 60 -13.87 1.05 -13.77
C VAL A 60 -14.25 2.52 -13.96
N VAL A 61 -13.60 3.43 -13.23
CA VAL A 61 -13.85 4.87 -13.35
C VAL A 61 -13.44 5.39 -14.72
N GLY A 62 -12.31 4.94 -15.27
CA GLY A 62 -11.82 5.33 -16.59
C GLY A 62 -12.78 4.94 -17.72
N VAL A 63 -13.30 3.71 -17.69
CA VAL A 63 -14.29 3.25 -18.68
C VAL A 63 -15.61 4.01 -18.53
N PHE A 64 -16.08 4.20 -17.30
CA PHE A 64 -17.32 4.95 -17.06
C PHE A 64 -17.21 6.40 -17.54
N THR A 65 -16.15 7.10 -17.17
CA THR A 65 -15.91 8.50 -17.60
C THR A 65 -15.76 8.61 -19.11
N ALA A 66 -15.04 7.69 -19.77
CA ALA A 66 -14.92 7.68 -21.23
C ALA A 66 -16.30 7.50 -21.91
N SER A 67 -17.16 6.63 -21.39
CA SER A 67 -18.51 6.40 -21.93
C SER A 67 -19.42 7.63 -21.79
N VAL A 68 -19.41 8.29 -20.62
CA VAL A 68 -20.18 9.52 -20.38
C VAL A 68 -19.70 10.65 -21.30
N VAL A 69 -18.38 10.85 -21.39
CA VAL A 69 -17.77 11.88 -22.22
C VAL A 69 -18.09 11.66 -23.70
N SER A 70 -18.02 10.42 -24.21
CA SER A 70 -18.37 10.10 -25.60
C SER A 70 -19.84 10.42 -25.92
N SER A 71 -20.74 10.18 -24.98
CA SER A 71 -22.17 10.49 -25.13
C SER A 71 -22.40 12.00 -25.17
N SER A 72 -21.69 12.77 -24.34
CA SER A 72 -21.78 14.25 -24.36
C SER A 72 -21.35 14.86 -25.70
N TYR A 73 -20.35 14.31 -26.38
CA TYR A 73 -19.92 14.79 -27.69
C TYR A 73 -20.89 14.42 -28.83
N TYR A 74 -21.65 13.34 -28.69
CA TYR A 74 -22.60 12.89 -29.73
C TYR A 74 -23.93 13.67 -29.71
N TYR A 75 -24.32 14.25 -28.57
CA TYR A 75 -25.58 14.97 -28.39
C TYR A 75 -25.43 16.49 -28.20
N GLY A 76 -24.20 17.02 -28.31
CA GLY A 76 -23.87 18.45 -28.19
C GLY A 76 -23.65 19.15 -29.52
#